data_AF-A0A3D9CLU5-F1
#
_entry.id   AF-A0A3D9CLU5-F1
#
_cell.length_a   1.000
_cell.length_b   1.000
_cell.length_c   1.000
_cell.angle_alpha   90.00
_cell.angle_beta   90.00
_cell.angle_gamma   90.00
#
_symmetry.space_group_name_H-M   'P 1'
#
loop_
_entity.id
_entity.type
_entity.pdbx_description
1 polymer ?
#
loop_
_entity_poly.entity_id
_entity_poly.type
_entity_poly.pdbx_seq_one_letter_code
_entity_poly.pdbx_strand_id
1 'polypeptide(L)'
;MSQIHIWEVKAKNTPLLKKKCNQCDSERFYCGEKFRMNAQKKNIDIWLIYRCVKCKNTYNMTLFSRTKTESLHKDLFTRFSENNKETAWQYAFSPETRRKNNIEADFESVEYEIKHTPIENILHSDTEVLTFEIKCPFDFGLKASAVLRTCLGLSAGKLNQLTELNAVLFREKALQKKHKIRNGDIVKVDAEKLKKVYCGNTGAIQ
;
A
#
# COMPACT_ATOMS: atom_id res chain seq x y z
N MET A 1 14.56 -22.13 15.60
CA MET A 1 14.47 -20.69 15.25
C MET A 1 13.16 -20.51 14.51
N SER A 2 12.29 -19.58 14.93
CA SER A 2 11.03 -19.32 14.22
C SER A 2 11.33 -18.66 12.87
N GLN A 3 10.95 -19.32 11.78
CA GLN A 3 11.10 -18.78 10.44
C GLN A 3 10.08 -17.65 10.22
N ILE A 4 10.52 -16.52 9.67
CA ILE A 4 9.65 -15.42 9.26
C ILE A 4 9.46 -15.50 7.75
N HIS A 5 8.19 -15.57 7.32
CA HIS A 5 7.81 -15.52 5.91
C HIS A 5 7.45 -14.09 5.50
N ILE A 6 7.61 -13.75 4.23
CA ILE A 6 7.35 -12.39 3.73
C ILE A 6 6.08 -12.39 2.87
N TRP A 7 5.18 -11.47 3.17
CA TRP A 7 4.08 -11.08 2.28
C TRP A 7 4.38 -9.70 1.69
N GLU A 8 4.72 -9.67 0.41
CA GLU A 8 5.11 -8.44 -0.28
C GLU A 8 3.95 -7.90 -1.11
N VAL A 9 3.42 -6.74 -0.70
CA VAL A 9 2.39 -6.00 -1.42
C VAL A 9 3.07 -5.01 -2.36
N LYS A 10 2.90 -5.22 -3.67
CA LYS A 10 3.43 -4.32 -4.70
C LYS A 10 2.29 -3.55 -5.37
N ALA A 11 2.25 -2.24 -5.16
CA ALA A 11 1.36 -1.36 -5.91
C ALA A 11 1.77 -1.34 -7.39
N LYS A 12 0.80 -1.33 -8.30
CA LYS A 12 0.99 -1.28 -9.76
C LYS A 12 0.83 0.13 -10.33
N ASN A 13 0.14 0.99 -9.59
CA ASN A 13 -0.04 2.40 -9.90
C ASN A 13 -0.13 3.26 -8.63
N THR A 14 -0.03 4.58 -8.80
CA THR A 14 -0.33 5.56 -7.75
C THR A 14 -1.83 5.81 -7.65
N PRO A 15 -2.35 6.27 -6.49
CA PRO A 15 -3.75 6.67 -6.38
C PRO A 15 -4.07 7.83 -7.33
N LEU A 16 -5.28 7.82 -7.89
CA LEU A 16 -5.84 9.00 -8.53
C LEU A 16 -6.10 10.09 -7.48
N LEU A 17 -6.03 11.35 -7.87
CA LEU A 17 -6.51 12.46 -7.05
C LEU A 17 -7.99 12.70 -7.32
N LYS A 18 -8.76 12.97 -6.26
CA LYS A 18 -10.14 13.43 -6.34
C LYS A 18 -10.13 14.95 -6.49
N LYS A 19 -10.28 15.44 -7.72
CA LYS A 19 -10.27 16.87 -8.05
C LYS A 19 -11.08 17.14 -9.32
N LYS A 20 -11.98 18.11 -9.28
CA LYS A 20 -12.73 18.58 -10.45
C LYS A 20 -11.80 19.23 -11.47
N CYS A 21 -11.90 18.80 -12.73
CA CYS A 21 -11.20 19.41 -13.84
C CYS A 21 -11.87 20.75 -14.21
N ASN A 22 -11.07 21.76 -14.57
CA ASN A 22 -11.57 23.04 -15.06
C ASN A 22 -11.78 23.09 -16.59
N GLN A 23 -11.51 21.99 -17.30
CA GLN A 23 -11.61 21.89 -18.76
C GLN A 23 -12.59 20.81 -19.24
N CYS A 24 -13.07 19.94 -18.35
CA CYS A 24 -14.04 18.89 -18.67
C CYS A 24 -14.81 18.45 -17.42
N ASP A 25 -15.69 17.46 -17.56
CA ASP A 25 -16.54 16.90 -16.52
C ASP A 25 -15.84 15.86 -15.60
N SER A 26 -14.54 15.61 -15.79
CA SER A 26 -13.80 14.65 -14.96
C SER A 26 -13.54 15.18 -13.55
N GLU A 27 -13.58 14.27 -12.57
CA GLU A 27 -13.23 14.52 -11.18
C GLU A 27 -11.99 13.75 -10.71
N ARG A 28 -11.22 13.20 -11.66
CA ARG A 28 -10.04 12.38 -11.38
C ARG A 28 -8.82 12.82 -12.19
N PHE A 29 -7.68 12.76 -11.53
CA PHE A 29 -6.37 13.03 -12.11
C PHE A 29 -5.39 11.90 -11.77
N TYR A 30 -4.66 11.40 -12.76
CA TYR A 30 -3.61 10.41 -12.57
C TYR A 30 -2.24 11.09 -12.43
N CYS A 31 -1.34 10.47 -11.66
CA CYS A 31 0.05 10.94 -11.54
C CYS A 31 0.76 10.75 -12.88
N GLY A 32 1.34 11.81 -13.42
CA GLY A 32 2.12 11.75 -14.66
C GLY A 32 3.56 11.30 -14.46
N GLU A 33 3.97 11.00 -13.21
CA GLU A 33 5.34 10.59 -12.82
C GLU A 33 6.42 11.58 -13.29
N LYS A 34 6.06 12.85 -13.45
CA LYS A 34 6.94 13.92 -13.93
C LYS A 34 6.96 15.08 -12.96
N PHE A 35 8.12 15.71 -12.82
CA PHE A 35 8.28 16.91 -12.03
C PHE A 35 8.42 18.13 -12.91
N ARG A 36 7.83 19.23 -12.47
CA ARG A 36 8.15 20.57 -12.97
C ARG A 36 9.02 21.24 -11.94
N MET A 37 10.20 21.70 -12.35
CA MET A 37 11.12 22.44 -11.51
C MET A 37 11.25 23.86 -12.06
N ASN A 38 11.09 24.86 -11.21
CA ASN A 38 11.31 26.26 -11.57
C ASN A 38 12.26 26.89 -10.56
N ALA A 39 13.46 27.23 -11.01
CA ALA A 39 14.45 27.90 -10.19
C ALA A 39 14.46 29.41 -10.49
N GLN A 40 14.33 30.23 -9.45
CA GLN A 40 14.43 31.68 -9.54
C GLN A 40 15.35 32.20 -8.45
N LYS A 41 16.50 32.76 -8.85
CA LYS A 41 17.58 33.16 -7.93
C LYS A 41 18.00 31.98 -7.05
N LYS A 42 17.90 32.11 -5.72
CA LYS A 42 18.25 31.07 -4.74
C LYS A 42 17.08 30.18 -4.34
N ASN A 43 15.91 30.36 -4.95
CA ASN A 43 14.70 29.61 -4.60
C ASN A 43 14.31 28.66 -5.73
N ILE A 44 13.69 27.55 -5.36
CA ILE A 44 13.09 26.59 -6.28
C ILE A 44 11.66 26.27 -5.87
N ASP A 45 10.82 26.17 -6.89
CA ASP A 45 9.47 25.61 -6.82
C ASP A 45 9.47 24.27 -7.55
N ILE A 46 8.89 23.24 -6.92
CA ILE A 46 8.82 21.88 -7.48
C ILE A 46 7.37 21.38 -7.38
N TRP A 47 6.85 20.91 -8.50
CA TRP A 47 5.53 20.29 -8.59
C TRP A 47 5.63 18.87 -9.12
N LEU A 48 4.80 17.97 -8.59
CA LEU A 48 4.48 16.70 -9.23
C LEU A 48 3.30 16.92 -10.18
N ILE A 49 3.51 16.55 -11.44
CA ILE A 49 2.55 16.76 -12.52
C ILE A 49 1.48 15.66 -12.48
N TYR A 50 0.24 16.06 -12.39
CA TYR A 50 -0.94 15.23 -12.57
C TYR A 50 -1.67 15.60 -13.86
N ARG A 51 -2.37 14.64 -14.44
CA ARG A 51 -3.15 14.84 -15.66
C ARG A 51 -4.56 14.33 -15.49
N CYS A 52 -5.52 15.08 -16.00
CA CYS A 52 -6.92 14.68 -16.01
C CYS A 52 -7.07 13.33 -16.73
N VAL A 53 -7.81 12.39 -16.16
CA VAL A 53 -7.99 11.07 -16.78
C VAL A 53 -8.65 11.16 -18.17
N LYS A 54 -9.55 12.15 -18.38
CA LYS A 54 -10.26 12.41 -19.64
C LYS A 54 -9.47 13.32 -20.59
N CYS A 55 -9.45 14.64 -20.35
CA CYS A 55 -8.91 15.62 -21.31
C CYS A 55 -7.39 15.88 -21.20
N LYS A 56 -6.68 15.17 -20.32
CA LYS A 56 -5.23 15.29 -20.08
C LYS A 56 -4.74 16.68 -19.61
N ASN A 57 -5.65 17.59 -19.29
CA ASN A 57 -5.33 18.87 -18.65
C ASN A 57 -4.47 18.68 -17.40
N THR A 58 -3.54 19.60 -17.16
CA THR A 58 -2.52 19.47 -16.13
C THR A 58 -2.96 20.07 -14.81
N TYR A 59 -2.69 19.35 -13.73
CA TYR A 59 -2.67 19.87 -12.37
C TYR A 59 -1.26 19.74 -11.81
N ASN A 60 -0.70 20.84 -11.32
CA ASN A 60 0.63 20.86 -10.70
C ASN A 60 0.48 20.76 -9.19
N MET A 61 0.71 19.57 -8.62
CA MET A 61 0.65 19.36 -7.17
C MET A 61 1.95 19.85 -6.54
N THR A 62 1.86 20.87 -5.68
CA THR A 62 3.03 21.52 -5.08
C THR A 62 3.72 20.57 -4.10
N LEU A 63 5.01 20.31 -4.31
CA LEU A 63 5.86 19.57 -3.37
C LEU A 63 6.68 20.53 -2.52
N PHE A 64 7.29 21.51 -3.19
CA PHE A 64 8.12 22.55 -2.60
C PHE A 64 7.74 23.91 -3.20
N SER A 65 7.62 24.92 -2.35
CA SER A 65 7.33 26.29 -2.74
C SER A 65 8.38 27.21 -2.12
N ARG A 66 9.01 28.04 -2.95
CA ARG A 66 10.00 29.06 -2.58
C ARG A 66 11.08 28.52 -1.64
N THR A 67 11.49 27.28 -1.86
CA THR A 67 12.47 26.60 -1.01
C THR A 67 13.87 26.99 -1.46
N LYS A 68 14.79 27.27 -0.53
CA LYS A 68 16.17 27.58 -0.91
C LYS A 68 16.79 26.36 -1.61
N THR A 69 17.38 26.54 -2.78
CA THR A 69 18.00 25.44 -3.53
C THR A 69 19.05 24.70 -2.70
N GLU A 70 19.84 25.43 -1.92
CA GLU A 70 20.86 24.90 -1.01
C GLU A 70 20.29 24.02 0.13
N SER A 71 19.00 24.18 0.46
CA SER A 71 18.34 23.38 1.50
C SER A 71 17.81 22.03 0.99
N LEU A 72 17.73 21.85 -0.33
CA LEU A 72 17.32 20.58 -0.92
C LEU A 72 18.55 19.66 -1.05
N HIS A 73 18.43 18.45 -0.51
CA HIS A 73 19.50 17.46 -0.64
C HIS A 73 19.82 17.19 -2.12
N LYS A 74 21.11 17.15 -2.49
CA LYS A 74 21.55 17.02 -3.89
C LYS A 74 20.94 15.78 -4.57
N ASP A 75 20.92 14.65 -3.88
CA ASP A 75 20.31 13.41 -4.38
C ASP A 75 18.82 13.60 -4.72
N LEU A 76 18.07 14.30 -3.87
CA LEU A 76 16.64 14.55 -4.09
C LEU A 76 16.42 15.51 -5.27
N PHE A 77 17.28 16.52 -5.43
CA PHE A 77 17.27 17.39 -6.61
C PHE A 77 17.49 16.60 -7.91
N THR A 78 18.47 15.69 -7.93
CA THR A 78 18.76 14.82 -9.08
C THR A 78 17.55 13.94 -9.40
N ARG A 79 16.96 13.28 -8.39
CA ARG A 79 15.75 12.45 -8.56
C ARG A 79 14.58 13.23 -9.17
N PHE A 80 14.38 14.49 -8.79
CA PHE A 80 13.37 15.33 -9.43
C PHE A 80 13.71 15.65 -10.88
N SER A 81 14.97 16.01 -11.15
CA SER A 81 15.45 16.36 -12.49
C SER A 81 15.31 15.19 -13.48
N GLU A 82 15.54 13.97 -13.00
CA GLU A 82 15.48 12.74 -13.79
C GLU A 82 14.06 12.13 -13.87
N ASN A 83 13.05 12.75 -13.25
CA ASN A 83 11.71 12.17 -13.13
C ASN A 83 11.71 10.77 -12.51
N ASN A 84 12.47 10.59 -11.43
CA ASN A 84 12.57 9.31 -10.75
C ASN A 84 11.19 8.82 -10.28
N LYS A 85 10.77 7.66 -10.82
CA LYS A 85 9.43 7.08 -10.60
C LYS A 85 9.16 6.80 -9.13
N GLU A 86 10.11 6.20 -8.42
CA GLU A 86 9.93 5.86 -7.00
C GLU A 86 9.70 7.11 -6.15
N THR A 87 10.44 8.19 -6.43
CA THR A 87 10.27 9.49 -5.78
C THR A 87 8.87 10.05 -6.08
N ALA A 88 8.41 9.96 -7.33
CA ALA A 88 7.06 10.41 -7.69
C ALA A 88 5.99 9.64 -6.91
N TRP A 89 6.17 8.33 -6.73
CA TRP A 89 5.26 7.48 -5.97
C TRP A 89 5.29 7.83 -4.47
N GLN A 90 6.47 8.03 -3.88
CA GLN A 90 6.59 8.47 -2.48
C GLN A 90 5.75 9.74 -2.22
N TYR A 91 5.83 10.73 -3.11
CA TYR A 91 5.01 11.95 -2.99
C TYR A 91 3.52 11.74 -3.34
N ALA A 92 3.18 10.85 -4.28
CA ALA A 92 1.79 10.54 -4.61
C ALA A 92 1.05 9.81 -3.47
N PHE A 93 1.74 8.92 -2.76
CA PHE A 93 1.21 8.21 -1.60
C PHE A 93 1.31 9.01 -0.29
N SER A 94 2.12 10.08 -0.25
CA SER A 94 2.35 10.90 0.94
C SER A 94 1.08 11.60 1.46
N PRO A 95 0.63 11.30 2.71
CA PRO A 95 -0.49 12.00 3.32
C PRO A 95 -0.16 13.47 3.60
N GLU A 96 1.09 13.81 3.88
CA GLU A 96 1.53 15.19 4.11
C GLU A 96 1.42 16.04 2.85
N THR A 97 1.82 15.47 1.71
CA THR A 97 1.75 16.14 0.42
C THR A 97 0.30 16.43 0.05
N ARG A 98 -0.59 15.46 0.24
CA ARG A 98 -2.03 15.64 0.06
C ARG A 98 -2.61 16.74 0.96
N ARG A 99 -2.24 16.73 2.25
CA ARG A 99 -2.66 17.75 3.22
C ARG A 99 -2.23 19.16 2.81
N LYS A 100 -0.97 19.33 2.40
CA LYS A 100 -0.41 20.62 1.93
C LYS A 100 -1.16 21.18 0.70
N ASN A 101 -1.70 20.30 -0.14
CA ASN A 101 -2.42 20.68 -1.37
C ASN A 101 -3.95 20.66 -1.21
N ASN A 102 -4.46 20.38 0.00
CA ASN A 102 -5.90 20.20 0.28
C ASN A 102 -6.60 19.29 -0.76
N ILE A 103 -6.04 18.10 -0.98
CA ILE A 103 -6.52 17.17 -2.00
C ILE A 103 -6.64 15.75 -1.44
N GLU A 104 -7.68 15.05 -1.85
CA GLU A 104 -7.88 13.65 -1.47
C GLU A 104 -7.34 12.68 -2.52
N ALA A 105 -6.88 11.52 -2.05
CA ALA A 105 -6.55 10.38 -2.90
C ALA A 105 -7.74 9.43 -3.00
N ASP A 106 -7.91 8.86 -4.18
CA ASP A 106 -8.76 7.72 -4.46
C ASP A 106 -7.93 6.44 -4.32
N PHE A 107 -7.83 5.91 -3.09
CA PHE A 107 -7.04 4.71 -2.85
C PHE A 107 -7.67 3.43 -3.41
N GLU A 108 -8.96 3.44 -3.73
CA GLU A 108 -9.62 2.31 -4.38
C GLU A 108 -9.14 2.13 -5.83
N SER A 109 -8.61 3.21 -6.44
CA SER A 109 -7.97 3.14 -7.76
C SER A 109 -6.58 2.50 -7.75
N VAL A 110 -6.01 2.15 -6.58
CA VAL A 110 -4.68 1.53 -6.50
C VAL A 110 -4.81 0.04 -6.74
N GLU A 111 -4.30 -0.41 -7.89
CA GLU A 111 -4.09 -1.81 -8.18
C GLU A 111 -2.82 -2.30 -7.50
N TYR A 112 -2.84 -3.56 -7.05
CA TYR A 112 -1.71 -4.18 -6.38
C TYR A 112 -1.67 -5.68 -6.63
N GLU A 113 -0.51 -6.26 -6.41
CA GLU A 113 -0.31 -7.70 -6.28
C GLU A 113 0.27 -8.03 -4.92
N ILE A 114 0.02 -9.25 -4.43
CA ILE A 114 0.65 -9.76 -3.21
C ILE A 114 1.49 -10.97 -3.60
N LYS A 115 2.80 -10.88 -3.38
CA LYS A 115 3.70 -12.02 -3.48
C LYS A 115 3.80 -12.68 -2.12
N HIS A 116 3.49 -13.97 -2.06
CA HIS A 116 3.55 -14.79 -0.85
C HIS A 116 3.90 -16.23 -1.23
N THR A 117 4.47 -16.96 -0.29
CA THR A 117 4.58 -18.42 -0.41
C THR A 117 3.21 -19.04 -0.14
N PRO A 118 2.75 -20.01 -0.95
CA PRO A 118 1.55 -20.80 -0.65
C PRO A 118 1.66 -21.46 0.72
N ILE A 119 0.53 -21.54 1.44
CA ILE A 119 0.52 -22.02 2.82
C ILE A 119 0.90 -23.50 2.91
N GLU A 120 0.56 -24.28 1.89
CA GLU A 120 0.84 -25.72 1.79
C GLU A 120 2.34 -26.02 1.83
N ASN A 121 3.16 -25.06 1.36
CA ASN A 121 4.62 -25.20 1.30
C ASN A 121 5.32 -24.84 2.61
N ILE A 122 4.60 -24.25 3.58
CA ILE A 122 5.16 -23.76 4.85
C ILE A 122 4.47 -24.34 6.07
N LEU A 123 3.30 -24.97 5.89
CA LEU A 123 2.50 -25.56 6.96
C LEU A 123 3.02 -26.96 7.33
N HIS A 124 4.16 -27.00 8.02
CA HIS A 124 4.80 -28.25 8.47
C HIS A 124 4.23 -28.74 9.81
N SER A 125 4.37 -30.04 10.12
CA SER A 125 3.79 -30.67 11.32
C SER A 125 4.38 -30.18 12.64
N ASP A 126 5.62 -29.70 12.63
CA ASP A 126 6.42 -29.27 13.77
C ASP A 126 6.33 -27.77 14.09
N THR A 127 5.69 -26.98 13.22
CA THR A 127 5.53 -25.54 13.43
C THR A 127 4.30 -25.27 14.29
N GLU A 128 4.48 -24.63 15.44
CA GLU A 128 3.36 -24.18 16.31
C GLU A 128 2.78 -22.85 15.83
N VAL A 129 3.64 -21.89 15.49
CA VAL A 129 3.25 -20.52 15.10
C VAL A 129 3.96 -20.12 13.81
N LEU A 130 3.17 -19.75 12.80
CA LEU A 130 3.64 -19.13 11.57
C LEU A 130 3.72 -17.62 11.75
N THR A 131 4.88 -17.05 11.42
CA THR A 131 5.10 -15.59 11.49
C THR A 131 5.30 -15.01 10.10
N PHE A 132 4.58 -13.94 9.80
CA PHE A 132 4.62 -13.24 8.52
C PHE A 132 4.93 -11.76 8.71
N GLU A 133 5.92 -11.25 7.96
CA GLU A 133 6.20 -9.83 7.84
C GLU A 133 5.54 -9.29 6.56
N ILE A 134 4.79 -8.19 6.69
CA ILE A 134 4.17 -7.51 5.56
C ILE A 134 5.12 -6.41 5.05
N LYS A 135 5.58 -6.57 3.82
CA LYS A 135 6.30 -5.51 3.09
C LYS A 135 5.32 -4.77 2.18
N CYS A 136 5.02 -3.53 2.52
CA CYS A 136 4.07 -2.69 1.80
C CYS A 136 4.59 -1.24 1.82
N PRO A 137 5.48 -0.85 0.89
CA PRO A 137 6.21 0.41 0.94
C PRO A 137 5.31 1.65 0.88
N PHE A 138 4.07 1.50 0.42
CA PHE A 138 3.10 2.58 0.29
C PHE A 138 1.86 2.30 1.12
N ASP A 139 1.38 3.30 1.86
CA ASP A 139 0.11 3.23 2.59
C ASP A 139 -1.03 3.75 1.72
N PHE A 140 -1.91 2.84 1.33
CA PHE A 140 -3.17 3.11 0.65
C PHE A 140 -4.35 2.43 1.36
N GLY A 141 -4.18 2.16 2.66
CA GLY A 141 -5.26 1.75 3.55
C GLY A 141 -5.82 0.35 3.31
N LEU A 142 -5.01 -0.58 2.79
CA LEU A 142 -5.40 -1.98 2.61
C LEU A 142 -5.79 -2.63 3.95
N LYS A 143 -6.93 -3.33 3.95
CA LYS A 143 -7.42 -4.07 5.12
C LYS A 143 -6.55 -5.31 5.35
N ALA A 144 -6.12 -5.51 6.59
CA ALA A 144 -5.36 -6.71 6.98
C ALA A 144 -6.12 -7.99 6.61
N SER A 145 -7.44 -8.04 6.86
CA SER A 145 -8.27 -9.19 6.50
C SER A 145 -8.28 -9.52 5.00
N ALA A 146 -8.12 -8.54 4.11
CA ALA A 146 -8.04 -8.81 2.67
C ALA A 146 -6.70 -9.46 2.31
N VAL A 147 -5.61 -8.97 2.89
CA VAL A 147 -4.26 -9.52 2.71
C VAL A 147 -4.19 -10.95 3.25
N LEU A 148 -4.63 -11.17 4.50
CA LEU A 148 -4.61 -12.50 5.12
C LEU A 148 -5.42 -13.53 4.32
N ARG A 149 -6.62 -13.17 3.84
CA ARG A 149 -7.42 -14.09 3.02
C ARG A 149 -6.70 -14.49 1.74
N THR A 150 -6.03 -13.53 1.10
CA THR A 150 -5.30 -13.78 -0.14
C THR A 150 -4.09 -14.68 0.14
N CYS A 151 -3.23 -14.27 1.06
CA CYS A 151 -1.98 -14.99 1.34
C CYS A 151 -2.19 -16.36 1.95
N LEU A 152 -3.21 -16.51 2.79
CA LEU A 152 -3.57 -17.77 3.42
C LEU A 152 -4.64 -18.52 2.64
N GLY A 153 -5.03 -18.15 1.41
CA GLY A 153 -6.04 -18.89 0.64
C GLY A 153 -7.40 -19.10 1.32
N LEU A 154 -7.81 -18.19 2.21
CA LEU A 154 -9.01 -18.36 3.05
C LEU A 154 -10.23 -17.61 2.50
N SER A 155 -11.40 -18.23 2.66
CA SER A 155 -12.68 -17.51 2.57
C SER A 155 -12.85 -16.55 3.77
N ALA A 156 -13.80 -15.60 3.66
CA ALA A 156 -14.11 -14.69 4.77
C ALA A 156 -14.62 -15.43 6.01
N GLY A 157 -15.41 -16.50 5.83
CA GLY A 157 -15.89 -17.33 6.92
C GLY A 157 -14.76 -18.03 7.67
N LYS A 158 -13.83 -18.65 6.93
CA LYS A 158 -12.67 -19.33 7.53
C LYS A 158 -11.76 -18.36 8.32
N LEU A 159 -11.53 -17.16 7.80
CA LEU A 159 -10.75 -16.15 8.54
C LEU A 159 -11.48 -15.66 9.81
N ASN A 160 -12.80 -15.53 9.77
CA ASN A 160 -13.59 -15.17 10.96
C ASN A 160 -13.50 -16.27 12.03
N GLN A 161 -13.65 -17.53 11.65
CA GLN A 161 -13.48 -18.68 12.56
C GLN A 161 -12.10 -18.66 13.24
N LEU A 162 -11.01 -18.43 12.48
CA LEU A 162 -9.67 -18.30 13.07
C LEU A 162 -9.56 -17.11 14.02
N THR A 163 -10.23 -16.01 13.72
CA THR A 163 -10.23 -14.82 14.58
C THR A 163 -10.96 -15.09 15.90
N GLU A 164 -12.11 -15.79 15.85
CA GLU A 164 -12.88 -16.20 17.02
C GLU A 164 -12.11 -17.19 17.91
N LEU A 165 -11.30 -18.06 17.32
CA LEU A 165 -10.40 -18.99 18.02
C LEU A 165 -9.12 -18.32 18.57
N ASN A 166 -9.00 -16.99 18.44
CA ASN A 166 -7.78 -16.23 18.74
C ASN A 166 -6.52 -16.80 18.05
N ALA A 167 -6.69 -17.39 16.88
CA ALA A 167 -5.62 -18.06 16.13
C ALA A 167 -4.77 -17.08 15.31
N VAL A 168 -5.18 -15.81 15.20
CA VAL A 168 -4.50 -14.80 14.37
C VAL A 168 -4.24 -13.55 15.20
N LEU A 169 -2.95 -13.21 15.34
CA LEU A 169 -2.49 -11.97 15.95
C LEU A 169 -1.93 -11.05 14.87
N PHE A 170 -2.38 -9.80 14.87
CA PHE A 170 -1.92 -8.71 14.04
C PHE A 170 -1.33 -7.61 14.94
N ARG A 171 -0.03 -7.34 14.82
CA ARG A 171 0.72 -6.46 15.75
C ARG A 171 0.51 -6.86 17.22
N GLU A 172 0.68 -8.14 17.52
CA GLU A 172 0.50 -8.73 18.85
C GLU A 172 -0.92 -8.61 19.45
N LYS A 173 -1.92 -8.24 18.64
CA LYS A 173 -3.33 -8.12 19.07
C LYS A 173 -4.22 -9.01 18.21
N ALA A 174 -5.35 -9.48 18.75
CA ALA A 174 -6.34 -10.20 17.95
C ALA A 174 -6.72 -9.41 16.68
N LEU A 175 -6.85 -10.10 15.55
CA LEU A 175 -7.22 -9.47 14.28
C LEU A 175 -8.60 -8.81 14.39
N GLN A 176 -8.73 -7.56 13.90
CA GLN A 176 -10.00 -6.84 13.86
C GLN A 176 -10.30 -6.33 12.45
N LYS A 177 -11.58 -6.24 12.09
CA LYS A 177 -12.04 -5.80 10.76
C LYS A 177 -11.53 -4.40 10.36
N LYS A 178 -11.25 -3.53 11.32
CA LYS A 178 -10.74 -2.16 11.11
C LYS A 178 -9.23 -2.08 10.87
N HIS A 179 -8.48 -3.16 11.11
CA HIS A 179 -7.02 -3.13 10.95
C HIS A 179 -6.63 -2.92 9.50
N LYS A 180 -5.72 -1.96 9.30
CA LYS A 180 -5.08 -1.66 8.02
C LYS A 180 -3.60 -1.97 8.12
N ILE A 181 -3.06 -2.54 7.06
CA ILE A 181 -1.64 -2.89 6.99
C ILE A 181 -0.77 -1.65 6.85
N ARG A 182 0.45 -1.75 7.34
CA ARG A 182 1.57 -0.83 7.18
C ARG A 182 2.81 -1.65 6.88
N ASN A 183 3.80 -1.00 6.28
CA ASN A 183 5.10 -1.62 6.07
C ASN A 183 5.71 -2.11 7.39
N GLY A 184 6.19 -3.35 7.41
CA GLY A 184 6.80 -3.99 8.58
C GLY A 184 5.81 -4.58 9.59
N ASP A 185 4.51 -4.58 9.29
CA ASP A 185 3.54 -5.21 10.18
C ASP A 185 3.77 -6.72 10.29
N ILE A 186 3.64 -7.23 11.52
CA ILE A 186 3.77 -8.66 11.80
C ILE A 186 2.41 -9.30 12.02
N VAL A 187 2.22 -10.45 11.38
CA VAL A 187 1.08 -11.36 11.57
C VAL A 187 1.60 -12.67 12.12
N LYS A 188 0.99 -13.16 13.19
CA LYS A 188 1.26 -14.49 13.75
C LYS A 188 -0.01 -15.32 13.63
N VAL A 189 0.15 -16.56 13.18
CA VAL A 189 -0.96 -17.50 13.00
C VAL A 189 -0.63 -18.82 13.69
N ASP A 190 -1.54 -19.30 14.54
CA ASP A 190 -1.49 -20.62 15.14
C ASP A 190 -1.64 -21.68 14.04
N ALA A 191 -0.60 -22.48 13.82
CA ALA A 191 -0.51 -23.41 12.71
C ALA A 191 -1.46 -24.60 12.87
N GLU A 192 -1.66 -25.09 14.11
CA GLU A 192 -2.60 -26.19 14.35
C GLU A 192 -4.04 -25.78 14.09
N LYS A 193 -4.45 -24.60 14.59
CA LYS A 193 -5.79 -24.06 14.35
C LYS A 193 -6.00 -23.76 12.86
N LEU A 194 -4.97 -23.24 12.19
CA LEU A 194 -5.00 -23.04 10.74
C LEU A 194 -5.23 -24.35 9.99
N LYS A 195 -4.49 -25.42 10.31
CA LYS A 195 -4.68 -26.77 9.73
C LYS A 195 -6.11 -27.28 9.93
N LYS A 196 -6.66 -27.15 11.14
CA LYS A 196 -8.04 -27.58 11.45
C LYS A 196 -9.08 -26.87 10.57
N VAL A 197 -8.95 -25.56 10.39
CA VAL A 197 -9.86 -24.77 9.52
C VAL A 197 -9.64 -25.06 8.02
N TYR A 198 -8.43 -25.47 7.65
CA TYR A 198 -8.10 -25.92 6.29
C TYR A 198 -8.75 -27.27 5.95
N CYS A 199 -8.52 -28.28 6.78
CA CYS A 199 -8.93 -29.68 6.54
C CYS A 199 -10.38 -29.97 6.95
N GLY A 200 -11.03 -29.11 7.74
CA GLY A 200 -12.36 -29.35 8.30
C GLY A 200 -13.55 -29.38 7.32
N ASN A 201 -13.34 -29.39 6.01
CA ASN A 201 -14.41 -29.46 5.00
C ASN A 201 -14.33 -30.67 4.04
N THR A 202 -13.43 -31.64 4.25
CA THR A 202 -13.40 -32.92 3.50
C THR A 202 -14.21 -34.03 4.17
N GLY A 203 -15.37 -33.71 4.75
CA GLY A 203 -16.21 -34.69 5.43
C GLY A 203 -17.67 -34.27 5.51
N ALA A 204 -18.35 -34.20 4.36
CA ALA A 204 -19.81 -34.31 4.26
C ALA A 204 -20.25 -34.40 2.79
N ILE A 205 -19.94 -35.53 2.13
CA ILE A 205 -20.84 -36.09 1.12
C ILE A 205 -20.98 -37.56 1.52
N GLN A 206 -22.23 -37.93 1.83
CA GLN A 206 -22.66 -39.27 2.22
C GLN A 206 -22.34 -40.31 1.15
#